data_AF-A0A497Y1R9-F1
#
_entry.id   AF-A0A497Y1R9-F1
#
_cell.length_a   1.000
_cell.length_b   1.000
_cell.length_c   1.000
_cell.angle_alpha   90.00
_cell.angle_beta   90.00
_cell.angle_gamma   90.00
#
_symmetry.space_group_name_H-M   'P 1'
#
loop_
_entity.id
_entity.type
_entity.pdbx_description
1 polymer ?
#
loop_
_entity_poly.entity_id
_entity_poly.type
_entity_poly.pdbx_seq_one_letter_code
_entity_poly.pdbx_strand_id
1 'polypeptide(L)'
;MKNTILSLAAVGLLATTLVSCDSTKKTETTKDSSKIAVNGDTVTKVTTTTTETIKTNVPTFSSEEVNKGLAEYSKLKDEYVAAVKSKNAAEIKTISDKYTAWANQATGWASKLKPDEIQKYSDYMLKLTEEWSAAAKDAVSK
;
A
#
# COMPACT_ATOMS: atom_id res chain seq x y z
N MET A 1 -35.22 -13.08 -27.89
CA MET A 1 -36.20 -12.54 -26.93
C MET A 1 -35.45 -11.88 -25.79
N LYS A 2 -35.87 -10.68 -25.41
CA LYS A 2 -35.19 -9.73 -24.52
C LYS A 2 -35.91 -9.69 -23.18
N ASN A 3 -35.23 -10.07 -22.10
CA ASN A 3 -35.78 -9.89 -20.75
C ASN A 3 -34.69 -9.38 -19.81
N THR A 4 -34.45 -8.08 -19.91
CA THR A 4 -33.87 -7.23 -18.86
C THR A 4 -34.88 -7.09 -17.72
N ILE A 5 -34.48 -7.39 -16.48
CA ILE A 5 -35.17 -6.91 -15.28
C ILE A 5 -34.10 -6.33 -14.34
N LEU A 6 -33.88 -5.03 -14.50
CA LEU A 6 -33.14 -4.15 -13.62
C LEU A 6 -34.12 -3.71 -12.52
N SER A 7 -34.11 -4.37 -11.36
CA SER A 7 -34.91 -3.93 -10.21
C SER A 7 -34.14 -2.91 -9.39
N LEU A 8 -34.36 -1.65 -9.76
CA LEU A 8 -34.00 -0.45 -9.02
C LEU A 8 -35.00 -0.27 -7.88
N ALA A 9 -34.58 -0.48 -6.64
CA ALA A 9 -35.35 -0.13 -5.44
C ALA A 9 -34.56 0.92 -4.66
N ALA A 10 -34.79 2.19 -5.01
CA ALA A 10 -34.41 3.32 -4.18
C ALA A 10 -35.36 3.38 -2.99
N VAL A 11 -34.83 3.22 -1.77
CA VAL A 11 -35.56 3.49 -0.53
C VAL A 11 -34.68 4.38 0.35
N GLY A 12 -35.21 5.58 0.61
CA GLY A 12 -35.26 6.12 1.97
C GLY A 12 -33.98 6.75 2.52
N LEU A 13 -33.79 8.03 2.21
CA LEU A 13 -33.91 9.13 3.17
C LEU A 13 -33.49 8.83 4.63
N LEU A 14 -32.28 9.27 5.03
CA LEU A 14 -32.06 9.82 6.37
C LEU A 14 -31.04 10.96 6.31
N ALA A 15 -31.57 12.18 6.40
CA ALA A 15 -30.84 13.37 6.79
C ALA A 15 -30.99 13.55 8.30
N THR A 16 -29.89 13.62 9.04
CA THR A 16 -29.77 14.26 10.37
C THR A 16 -28.28 14.49 10.63
N THR A 17 -27.80 15.73 10.44
CA THR A 17 -27.57 16.75 11.48
C THR A 17 -26.26 16.59 12.25
N LEU A 18 -25.33 17.49 11.94
CA LEU A 18 -24.52 18.30 12.87
C LEU A 18 -23.92 17.59 14.11
N VAL A 19 -22.61 17.37 14.07
CA VAL A 19 -21.74 17.67 15.22
C VAL A 19 -20.63 18.60 14.72
N SER A 20 -20.76 19.86 15.12
CA SER A 20 -19.66 20.80 15.23
C SER A 20 -18.65 20.23 16.22
N CYS A 21 -17.42 20.00 15.80
CA CYS A 21 -16.30 19.83 16.72
C CYS A 21 -15.37 21.04 16.54
N ASP A 22 -15.84 22.18 17.03
CA ASP A 22 -14.97 23.26 17.49
C ASP A 22 -14.25 22.76 18.75
N SER A 23 -13.05 22.23 18.56
CA SER A 23 -12.12 21.99 19.67
C SER A 23 -11.16 23.17 19.74
N THR A 24 -11.66 24.25 20.33
CA THR A 24 -10.98 25.02 21.37
C THR A 24 -9.49 24.73 21.57
N LYS A 25 -8.69 25.79 21.35
CA LYS A 25 -7.32 25.95 21.85
C LYS A 25 -7.13 25.35 23.25
N LYS A 26 -6.08 24.55 23.39
CA LYS A 26 -5.24 24.60 24.60
C LYS A 26 -3.76 24.46 24.24
N THR A 27 -3.09 25.59 24.42
CA THR A 27 -1.69 25.83 24.73
C THR A 27 -0.92 24.62 25.29
N GLU A 28 0.25 24.35 24.69
CA GLU A 28 1.44 23.97 25.46
C GLU A 28 2.63 24.83 25.02
N THR A 29 3.33 25.33 26.04
CA THR A 29 4.44 26.27 26.01
C THR A 29 5.71 25.49 26.36
N THR A 30 6.76 25.64 25.53
CA THR A 30 8.20 25.64 25.89
C THR A 30 8.80 24.41 26.58
N LYS A 31 9.81 23.77 25.96
CA LYS A 31 11.24 24.00 26.28
C LYS A 31 12.18 23.31 25.31
N ASP A 32 13.08 24.14 24.79
CA ASP A 32 14.38 23.84 24.22
C ASP A 32 15.28 23.02 25.18
N SER A 33 16.39 22.52 24.60
CA SER A 33 17.55 21.86 25.21
C SER A 33 17.50 20.33 25.34
N SER A 34 18.13 19.65 24.37
CA SER A 34 19.21 18.73 24.73
C SER A 34 20.31 18.75 23.68
N LYS A 35 21.36 19.52 23.98
CA LYS A 35 22.69 19.40 23.39
C LYS A 35 23.33 18.15 23.99
N ILE A 36 23.68 17.16 23.15
CA ILE A 36 24.67 16.16 23.51
C ILE A 36 25.81 16.29 22.50
N ALA A 37 26.95 16.70 23.01
CA ALA A 37 28.22 16.70 22.30
C ALA A 37 29.09 15.60 22.93
N VAL A 38 29.60 14.73 22.05
CA VAL A 38 31.03 14.38 21.89
C VAL A 38 31.64 13.14 22.60
N ASN A 39 32.47 12.43 21.80
CA ASN A 39 33.44 11.33 22.01
C ASN A 39 32.88 9.91 22.31
N GLY A 40 33.40 8.80 21.76
CA GLY A 40 34.60 8.53 20.97
C GLY A 40 34.66 7.04 20.58
N ASP A 41 35.53 6.74 19.61
CA ASP A 41 36.06 5.45 19.13
C ASP A 41 35.34 4.13 19.49
N THR A 42 34.66 3.56 18.49
CA THR A 42 34.91 2.16 18.09
C THR A 42 34.46 1.97 16.64
N VAL A 43 35.44 1.83 15.72
CA VAL A 43 35.19 1.49 14.33
C VAL A 43 34.82 0.01 14.25
N THR A 44 33.55 -0.30 14.48
CA THR A 44 32.97 -1.55 14.00
C THR A 44 32.63 -1.33 12.53
N LYS A 45 33.43 -1.93 11.65
CA LYS A 45 33.16 -2.03 10.22
C LYS A 45 31.84 -2.78 10.03
N VAL A 46 30.73 -2.05 10.09
CA VAL A 46 29.46 -2.49 9.53
C VAL A 46 29.72 -2.53 8.03
N THR A 47 29.86 -3.76 7.51
CA THR A 47 29.72 -4.01 6.08
C THR A 47 28.30 -3.61 5.73
N THR A 48 28.12 -2.33 5.40
CA THR A 48 26.93 -1.84 4.71
C THR A 48 27.00 -2.49 3.35
N THR A 49 26.35 -3.63 3.19
CA THR A 49 25.92 -4.09 1.87
C THR A 49 25.08 -2.96 1.33
N THR A 50 25.69 -2.12 0.48
CA THR A 50 24.99 -1.22 -0.42
C THR A 50 24.24 -2.13 -1.37
N THR A 51 23.07 -2.60 -0.93
CA THR A 51 22.03 -3.01 -1.85
C THR A 51 21.73 -1.75 -2.64
N GLU A 52 22.19 -1.73 -3.89
CA GLU A 52 21.79 -0.72 -4.87
C GLU A 52 20.28 -0.57 -4.74
N THR A 53 19.88 0.54 -4.11
CA THR A 53 18.50 0.91 -4.00
C THR A 53 18.13 1.31 -5.42
N ILE A 54 17.66 0.33 -6.19
CA ILE A 54 16.71 0.63 -7.25
C ILE A 54 15.71 1.54 -6.57
N LYS A 55 15.66 2.81 -6.98
CA LYS A 55 14.67 3.78 -6.53
C LYS A 55 13.30 3.30 -7.00
N THR A 56 12.84 2.19 -6.46
CA THR A 56 11.44 1.85 -6.45
C THR A 56 10.81 2.88 -5.54
N ASN A 57 9.80 3.58 -6.04
CA ASN A 57 9.05 4.60 -5.30
C ASN A 57 8.17 3.94 -4.21
N VAL A 58 8.66 2.84 -3.64
CA VAL A 58 8.01 1.98 -2.66
C VAL A 58 8.34 2.57 -1.29
N PRO A 59 7.35 3.06 -0.54
CA PRO A 59 7.57 3.52 0.81
C PRO A 59 8.05 2.38 1.70
N THR A 60 9.05 2.67 2.53
CA THR A 60 9.45 1.78 3.63
C THR A 60 8.56 2.04 4.85
N PHE A 61 8.20 0.95 5.51
CA PHE A 61 7.40 0.88 6.74
C PHE A 61 8.21 0.24 7.88
N SER A 62 7.76 0.43 9.12
CA SER A 62 8.39 -0.17 10.30
C SER A 62 8.27 -1.70 10.32
N SER A 63 7.24 -2.27 9.67
CA SER A 63 7.05 -3.71 9.58
C SER A 63 7.80 -4.31 8.38
N GLU A 64 8.73 -5.23 8.67
CA GLU A 64 9.46 -5.98 7.66
C GLU A 64 8.53 -6.82 6.77
N GLU A 65 7.47 -7.38 7.37
CA GLU A 65 6.47 -8.16 6.62
C GLU A 65 5.74 -7.31 5.59
N VAL A 66 5.40 -6.07 5.94
CA VAL A 66 4.79 -5.13 5.00
C VAL A 66 5.78 -4.83 3.87
N ASN A 67 7.03 -4.49 4.19
CA ASN A 67 8.03 -4.20 3.18
C ASN A 67 8.27 -5.38 2.22
N LYS A 68 8.34 -6.61 2.75
CA LYS A 68 8.47 -7.84 1.96
C LYS A 68 7.28 -8.04 1.04
N GLY A 69 6.06 -7.90 1.56
CA GLY A 69 4.86 -8.05 0.77
C GLY A 69 4.72 -6.99 -0.32
N LEU A 70 5.14 -5.74 -0.08
CA LEU A 70 5.17 -4.70 -1.12
C LEU A 70 6.19 -5.00 -2.23
N ALA A 71 7.33 -5.62 -1.88
CA ALA A 71 8.30 -6.09 -2.86
C ALA A 71 7.77 -7.28 -3.67
N GLU A 72 7.04 -8.21 -3.04
CA GLU A 72 6.37 -9.32 -3.72
C GLU A 72 5.31 -8.83 -4.71
N TYR A 73 4.51 -7.83 -4.33
CA TYR A 73 3.54 -7.22 -5.23
C TYR A 73 4.19 -6.72 -6.53
N SER A 74 5.35 -6.06 -6.42
CA SER A 74 6.05 -5.53 -7.60
C SER A 74 6.42 -6.64 -8.58
N LYS A 75 6.88 -7.80 -8.07
CA LYS A 75 7.17 -8.99 -8.88
C LYS A 75 5.90 -9.57 -9.50
N LEU A 76 4.82 -9.69 -8.71
CA LEU A 76 3.54 -10.20 -9.20
C LEU A 76 2.98 -9.36 -10.35
N LYS A 77 3.12 -8.03 -10.28
CA LYS A 77 2.70 -7.11 -11.34
C LYS A 77 3.47 -7.37 -12.63
N ASP A 78 4.79 -7.50 -12.54
CA ASP A 78 5.64 -7.73 -13.70
C ASP A 78 5.36 -9.11 -14.34
N GLU A 79 5.21 -10.15 -13.51
CA GLU A 79 4.77 -11.49 -13.95
C GLU A 79 3.41 -11.42 -14.65
N TYR A 80 2.44 -10.70 -14.07
CA TYR A 80 1.11 -10.55 -14.63
C TYR A 80 1.14 -9.86 -16.00
N VAL A 81 1.87 -8.75 -16.13
CA VAL A 81 2.03 -8.04 -17.40
C VAL A 81 2.68 -8.94 -18.46
N ALA A 82 3.70 -9.72 -18.10
CA ALA A 82 4.34 -10.66 -19.01
C ALA A 82 3.38 -11.78 -19.46
N ALA A 83 2.61 -12.34 -18.54
CA ALA A 83 1.64 -13.41 -18.81
C ALA A 83 0.48 -12.91 -19.71
N VAL A 84 -0.04 -11.71 -19.45
CA VAL A 84 -1.09 -11.09 -20.27
C VAL A 84 -0.58 -10.81 -21.68
N LYS A 85 0.63 -10.22 -21.82
CA LYS A 85 1.26 -10.00 -23.14
C LYS A 85 1.48 -11.30 -23.92
N SER A 86 1.84 -12.37 -23.21
CA SER A 86 2.04 -13.70 -23.79
C SER A 86 0.73 -14.47 -24.00
N LYS A 87 -0.42 -13.89 -23.62
CA LYS A 87 -1.76 -14.51 -23.66
C LYS A 87 -1.81 -15.89 -22.98
N ASN A 88 -0.96 -16.09 -21.97
CA ASN A 88 -0.84 -17.36 -21.28
C ASN A 88 -1.89 -17.45 -20.16
N ALA A 89 -3.07 -17.98 -20.49
CA ALA A 89 -4.19 -18.08 -19.55
C ALA A 89 -3.85 -18.91 -18.29
N ALA A 90 -2.97 -19.91 -18.40
CA ALA A 90 -2.55 -20.72 -17.26
C ALA A 90 -1.69 -19.90 -16.29
N GLU A 91 -0.70 -19.16 -16.82
CA GLU A 91 0.12 -18.24 -16.00
C GLU A 91 -0.72 -17.13 -15.39
N ILE A 92 -1.62 -16.52 -16.16
CA ILE A 92 -2.54 -15.49 -15.65
C ILE A 92 -3.33 -16.02 -14.45
N LYS A 93 -3.86 -17.26 -14.54
CA LYS A 93 -4.55 -17.89 -13.42
C LYS A 93 -3.63 -18.10 -12.23
N THR A 94 -2.44 -18.66 -12.42
CA THR A 94 -1.46 -18.87 -11.36
C THR A 94 -1.09 -17.56 -10.66
N ILE A 95 -0.89 -16.49 -11.43
CA ILE A 95 -0.55 -15.17 -10.88
C ILE A 95 -1.74 -14.56 -10.14
N SER A 96 -2.97 -14.76 -10.62
CA SER A 96 -4.19 -14.37 -9.90
C SER A 96 -4.32 -15.09 -8.56
N ASP A 97 -3.97 -16.39 -8.50
CA ASP A 97 -3.97 -17.17 -7.26
C ASP A 97 -2.90 -16.63 -6.29
N LYS A 98 -1.69 -16.33 -6.77
CA LYS A 98 -0.62 -15.69 -5.98
C LYS A 98 -1.02 -14.31 -5.47
N TYR A 99 -1.67 -13.49 -6.31
CA TYR A 99 -2.19 -12.18 -5.93
C TYR A 99 -3.24 -12.29 -4.83
N THR A 100 -4.12 -13.30 -4.90
CA THR A 100 -5.11 -13.56 -3.85
C THR A 100 -4.44 -13.94 -2.52
N ALA A 101 -3.40 -14.79 -2.56
CA ALA A 101 -2.63 -15.13 -1.38
C ALA A 101 -1.93 -13.91 -0.77
N TRP A 102 -1.31 -13.07 -1.61
CA TRP A 102 -0.72 -11.80 -1.19
C TRP A 102 -1.75 -10.86 -0.56
N ALA A 103 -2.93 -10.71 -1.17
CA ALA A 103 -4.00 -9.86 -0.66
C ALA A 103 -4.48 -10.33 0.73
N ASN A 104 -4.56 -11.65 0.94
CA ASN A 104 -4.89 -12.23 2.24
C ASN A 104 -3.83 -11.89 3.31
N GLN A 105 -2.54 -11.86 2.94
CA GLN A 105 -1.48 -11.39 3.85
C GLN A 105 -1.66 -9.89 4.16
N ALA A 106 -1.96 -9.09 3.14
CA ALA A 106 -2.14 -7.64 3.26
C ALA A 106 -3.29 -7.22 4.19
N THR A 107 -4.35 -8.04 4.33
CA THR A 107 -5.44 -7.80 5.28
C THR A 107 -4.97 -7.66 6.73
N GLY A 108 -3.86 -8.31 7.10
CA GLY A 108 -3.29 -8.29 8.44
C GLY A 108 -2.20 -7.24 8.67
N TRP A 109 -1.87 -6.43 7.66
CA TRP A 109 -0.74 -5.50 7.73
C TRP A 109 -1.07 -4.20 8.44
N ALA A 110 -2.32 -3.74 8.38
CA ALA A 110 -2.74 -2.51 9.03
C ALA A 110 -2.47 -2.52 10.55
N SER A 111 -2.61 -3.67 11.21
CA SER A 111 -2.33 -3.83 12.65
C SER A 111 -0.83 -3.92 12.98
N LYS A 112 0.05 -4.08 11.98
CA LYS A 112 1.51 -4.15 12.12
C LYS A 112 2.19 -2.82 11.84
N LEU A 113 1.42 -1.80 11.46
CA LEU A 113 1.90 -0.46 11.15
C LEU A 113 1.76 0.45 12.36
N LYS A 114 2.64 1.44 12.45
CA LYS A 114 2.48 2.51 13.44
C LYS A 114 1.33 3.44 13.03
N PRO A 115 0.70 4.16 13.99
CA PRO A 115 -0.39 5.08 13.69
C PRO A 115 -0.06 6.14 12.63
N ASP A 116 1.17 6.65 12.64
CA ASP A 116 1.69 7.63 11.67
C ASP A 116 1.98 7.03 10.27
N GLU A 117 2.04 5.70 10.17
CA GLU A 117 2.28 4.97 8.92
C GLU A 117 1.00 4.51 8.23
N ILE A 118 -0.13 4.44 8.94
CA ILE A 118 -1.40 3.91 8.41
C ILE A 118 -1.86 4.68 7.18
N GLN A 119 -1.83 6.02 7.24
CA GLN A 119 -2.24 6.87 6.11
C GLN A 119 -1.33 6.64 4.90
N LYS A 120 -0.01 6.65 5.12
CA LYS A 120 1.02 6.41 4.09
C LYS A 120 0.85 5.04 3.43
N TYR A 121 0.50 4.01 4.21
CA TYR A 121 0.21 2.68 3.71
C TYR A 121 -1.07 2.64 2.90
N SER A 122 -2.15 3.24 3.39
CA SER A 122 -3.44 3.32 2.68
C SER A 122 -3.28 3.99 1.32
N ASP A 123 -2.61 5.15 1.29
CA ASP A 123 -2.34 5.91 0.05
C ASP A 123 -1.51 5.08 -0.94
N TYR A 124 -0.51 4.35 -0.42
CA TYR A 124 0.32 3.49 -1.26
C TYR A 124 -0.45 2.28 -1.80
N MET A 125 -1.25 1.59 -0.99
CA MET A 125 -2.06 0.46 -1.42
C MET A 125 -3.11 0.84 -2.46
N LEU A 126 -3.68 2.04 -2.34
CA LEU A 126 -4.58 2.60 -3.37
C LEU A 126 -3.83 2.76 -4.70
N LYS A 127 -2.64 3.38 -4.66
CA LYS A 127 -1.79 3.54 -5.84
C LYS A 127 -1.39 2.20 -6.47
N LEU A 128 -1.07 1.18 -5.65
CA LEU A 128 -0.80 -0.17 -6.16
C LEU A 128 -2.01 -0.75 -6.90
N THR A 129 -3.22 -0.58 -6.35
CA THR A 129 -4.43 -1.08 -7.00
C THR A 129 -4.67 -0.40 -8.35
N GLU A 130 -4.44 0.92 -8.42
CA GLU A 130 -4.50 1.68 -9.66
C GLU A 130 -3.44 1.23 -10.67
N GLU A 131 -2.19 1.03 -10.24
CA GLU A 131 -1.10 0.53 -11.08
C GLU A 131 -1.40 -0.87 -11.65
N TRP A 132 -1.96 -1.76 -10.83
CA TRP A 132 -2.37 -3.09 -11.29
C TRP A 132 -3.45 -3.00 -12.37
N SER A 133 -4.50 -2.21 -12.11
CA SER A 133 -5.61 -2.03 -13.03
C SER A 133 -5.15 -1.41 -14.35
N ALA A 134 -4.27 -0.41 -14.28
CA ALA A 134 -3.66 0.21 -15.45
C ALA A 134 -2.79 -0.78 -16.23
N ALA A 135 -1.96 -1.57 -15.54
CA ALA A 135 -1.13 -2.61 -16.15
C ALA A 135 -1.96 -3.69 -16.84
N ALA A 136 -3.06 -4.12 -16.21
CA ALA A 136 -4.02 -5.05 -16.81
C ALA A 136 -4.67 -4.48 -18.07
N LYS A 137 -5.12 -3.22 -18.00
CA LYS A 137 -5.76 -2.54 -19.14
C LYS A 137 -4.78 -2.32 -20.29
N ASP A 138 -3.56 -1.85 -20.03
CA ASP A 138 -2.53 -1.65 -21.08
C ASP A 138 -2.15 -2.97 -21.75
N ALA A 139 -2.00 -4.04 -20.96
CA ALA A 139 -1.60 -5.34 -21.48
C ALA A 139 -2.67 -6.00 -22.38
N VAL A 140 -3.95 -5.63 -22.26
CA VAL A 140 -5.06 -6.14 -23.10
C VAL A 140 -5.39 -5.19 -24.27
N SER A 141 -4.96 -3.92 -24.20
CA SER A 141 -5.29 -2.90 -25.22
C SER A 141 -4.28 -2.83 -26.39
N LYS A 142 -3.19 -3.60 -26.35
CA LYS A 142 -2.16 -3.70 -27.41
C LYS A 142 -2.21 -5.06 -28.09
#